data_AF-A0A6N8YQ85-F1
#
_entry.id   AF-A0A6N8YQ85-F1
#
_cell.length_a   1.000
_cell.length_b   1.000
_cell.length_c   1.000
_cell.angle_alpha   90.00
_cell.angle_beta   90.00
_cell.angle_gamma   90.00
#
_symmetry.space_group_name_H-M   'P 1'
#
loop_
_entity.id
_entity.type
_entity.pdbx_description
1 polymer ?
#
loop_
_entity_poly.entity_id
_entity_poly.type
_entity_poly.pdbx_seq_one_letter_code
_entity_poly.pdbx_strand_id
1 'polypeptide(L)'
;MTETAQHRSMAQLEAGLDDVRRSPKDEGTLQLIVRRPQRLERELVDEGTLDVDAGLVGDNWLTRGSTGTPDGSADPELQITLMNSRVADLVAGSRERW
;
A
#
# COMPACT_ATOMS: atom_id res chain seq x y z
N MET A 1 -7.93 -23.92 -2.38
CA MET A 1 -6.75 -24.22 -1.54
C MET A 1 -6.09 -22.89 -1.24
N THR A 2 -6.01 -22.48 0.02
CA THR A 2 -5.27 -21.27 0.40
C THR A 2 -3.79 -21.60 0.26
N GLU A 3 -3.15 -21.07 -0.78
CA GLU A 3 -1.71 -21.22 -0.98
C GLU A 3 -1.01 -20.54 0.21
N THR A 4 -0.16 -21.28 0.93
CA THR A 4 0.55 -20.75 2.10
C THR A 4 1.49 -19.64 1.64
N ALA A 5 1.33 -18.44 2.20
CA ALA A 5 2.22 -17.31 1.92
C ALA A 5 3.68 -17.70 2.21
N GLN A 6 4.50 -17.76 1.17
CA GLN A 6 5.93 -18.06 1.31
C GLN A 6 6.67 -16.79 1.74
N HIS A 7 7.33 -16.85 2.90
CA HIS A 7 8.25 -15.81 3.33
C HIS A 7 9.56 -15.90 2.53
N ARG A 8 9.97 -14.78 1.93
CA ARG A 8 11.25 -14.68 1.21
C ARG A 8 12.42 -14.65 2.19
N SER A 9 13.50 -15.33 1.86
CA SER A 9 14.76 -15.17 2.59
C SER A 9 15.41 -13.83 2.26
N MET A 10 16.32 -13.36 3.12
CA MET A 10 17.08 -12.13 2.86
C MET A 10 17.83 -12.20 1.52
N ALA A 11 18.46 -13.32 1.21
CA ALA A 11 19.16 -13.53 -0.06
C ALA A 11 18.23 -13.41 -1.28
N GLN A 12 16.98 -13.87 -1.17
CA GLN A 12 15.98 -13.71 -2.24
C GLN A 12 15.56 -12.25 -2.41
N LEU A 13 15.43 -11.50 -1.31
CA LEU A 13 15.12 -10.07 -1.34
C LEU A 13 16.29 -9.26 -1.95
N GLU A 14 17.52 -9.56 -1.54
CA GLU A 14 18.72 -8.92 -2.09
C GLU A 14 18.87 -9.18 -3.59
N ALA A 15 18.61 -10.41 -4.04
CA ALA A 15 18.66 -10.77 -5.46
C ALA A 15 17.63 -10.02 -6.32
N GLY A 16 16.50 -9.60 -5.76
CA GLY A 16 15.47 -8.82 -6.46
C GLY A 16 15.64 -7.30 -6.39
N LEU A 17 16.59 -6.80 -5.59
CA LEU A 17 16.70 -5.38 -5.28
C LEU A 17 17.07 -4.52 -6.50
N ASP A 18 17.83 -5.06 -7.45
CA ASP A 18 18.20 -4.33 -8.65
C ASP A 18 16.99 -4.04 -9.55
N ASP A 19 15.97 -4.91 -9.59
CA ASP A 19 14.73 -4.61 -10.30
C ASP A 19 13.94 -3.47 -9.64
N VAL A 20 13.85 -3.50 -8.31
CA VAL A 20 13.22 -2.42 -7.52
C VAL A 20 13.89 -1.08 -7.82
N ARG A 21 15.23 -1.04 -7.85
CA ARG A 21 16.03 0.17 -8.12
C ARG A 21 15.83 0.75 -9.53
N ARG A 22 15.34 -0.05 -10.49
CA ARG A 22 14.97 0.44 -11.83
C ARG A 22 13.63 1.18 -11.85
N SER A 23 12.97 1.34 -10.70
CA SER A 23 11.74 2.13 -10.65
C SER A 23 11.97 3.56 -11.08
N PRO A 24 11.06 4.12 -11.91
CA PRO A 24 11.17 5.52 -12.30
C PRO A 24 11.02 6.41 -11.07
N LYS A 25 11.73 7.54 -11.07
CA LYS A 25 11.73 8.49 -9.96
C LYS A 25 10.63 9.53 -10.06
N ASP A 26 10.29 9.91 -11.30
CA ASP A 26 9.42 11.06 -11.56
C ASP A 26 8.05 10.60 -12.05
N GLU A 27 8.00 9.80 -13.12
CA GLU A 27 6.74 9.35 -13.74
C GLU A 27 6.62 7.83 -13.71
N GLY A 28 5.52 7.33 -13.16
CA GLY A 28 5.24 5.90 -13.06
C GLY A 28 3.78 5.56 -13.34
N THR A 29 3.51 4.28 -13.50
CA THR A 29 2.15 3.78 -13.69
C THR A 29 1.53 3.42 -12.35
N LEU A 30 0.35 3.98 -12.06
CA LEU A 30 -0.47 3.54 -10.93
C LEU A 30 -1.02 2.15 -11.22
N GLN A 31 -0.56 1.16 -10.47
CA GLN A 31 -0.92 -0.24 -10.71
C GLN A 31 -2.19 -0.67 -9.95
N LEU A 32 -2.48 -0.05 -8.81
CA LEU A 32 -3.57 -0.47 -7.93
C LEU A 32 -4.01 0.71 -7.07
N ILE A 33 -5.32 0.89 -6.92
CA ILE A 33 -5.90 1.78 -5.94
C ILE A 33 -6.63 0.91 -4.92
N VAL A 34 -6.31 1.13 -3.66
CA VAL A 34 -6.92 0.42 -2.54
C VAL A 34 -7.44 1.45 -1.55
N ARG A 35 -8.68 1.26 -1.11
CA ARG A 35 -9.21 1.93 0.08
C ARG A 35 -9.68 0.91 1.11
N ARG A 36 -9.74 1.32 2.36
CA ARG A 36 -10.22 0.53 3.49
C ARG A 36 -11.39 1.26 4.14
N PRO A 37 -12.63 0.97 3.74
CA PRO A 37 -13.79 1.66 4.31
C PRO A 37 -13.94 1.43 5.81
N GLN A 38 -13.58 0.23 6.29
CA GLN A 38 -13.60 -0.13 7.72
C GLN A 38 -12.42 -1.04 8.09
N ARG A 39 -12.30 -1.32 9.39
CA ARG A 39 -11.30 -2.24 9.90
C ARG A 39 -11.53 -3.63 9.30
N LEU A 40 -10.46 -4.25 8.79
CA LEU A 40 -10.48 -5.55 8.09
C LEU A 40 -11.16 -5.55 6.71
N GLU A 41 -11.63 -4.40 6.23
CA GLU A 41 -12.11 -4.27 4.86
C GLU A 41 -10.99 -3.81 3.91
N ARG A 42 -11.16 -4.16 2.64
CA ARG A 42 -10.28 -3.81 1.52
C ARG A 42 -11.13 -3.74 0.26
N GLU A 43 -11.08 -2.62 -0.42
CA GLU A 43 -11.76 -2.42 -1.70
C GLU A 43 -10.73 -2.01 -2.75
N LEU A 44 -10.79 -2.67 -3.90
CA LEU A 44 -10.03 -2.31 -5.09
C LEU A 44 -10.93 -1.43 -5.96
N VAL A 45 -10.44 -0.29 -6.39
CA VAL A 45 -11.18 0.62 -7.27
C VAL A 45 -10.36 0.92 -8.53
N ASP A 46 -11.06 1.10 -9.65
CA ASP A 46 -10.43 1.50 -10.91
C ASP A 46 -10.12 3.00 -10.94
N GLU A 47 -10.91 3.79 -10.19
CA GLU A 47 -10.75 5.23 -10.03
C GLU A 47 -10.99 5.66 -8.57
N GLY A 48 -10.36 6.75 -8.16
CA GLY A 48 -10.50 7.30 -6.81
C GLY A 48 -10.42 8.83 -6.80
N THR A 49 -11.21 9.45 -5.93
CA THR A 49 -11.19 10.91 -5.71
C THR A 49 -10.28 11.24 -4.54
N LEU A 50 -9.36 12.18 -4.76
CA LEU A 50 -8.56 12.77 -3.69
C LEU A 50 -9.15 14.09 -3.24
N ASP A 51 -9.31 14.23 -1.94
CA ASP A 51 -9.75 15.45 -1.25
C ASP A 51 -8.67 15.88 -0.25
N VAL A 52 -8.51 17.19 -0.06
CA VAL A 52 -7.43 17.77 0.77
C VAL A 52 -7.58 17.40 2.25
N ASP A 53 -8.82 17.27 2.72
CA ASP A 53 -9.12 16.99 4.13
C ASP A 53 -9.42 15.50 4.33
N ALA A 54 -10.10 14.86 3.38
CA ALA A 54 -10.52 13.46 3.50
C ALA A 54 -9.52 12.44 2.92
N GLY A 55 -8.49 12.86 2.19
CA GLY A 55 -7.56 11.96 1.51
C GLY A 55 -8.26 11.20 0.37
N LEU A 56 -8.03 9.89 0.27
CA LEU A 56 -8.76 9.03 -0.67
C LEU A 56 -10.19 8.83 -0.19
N VAL A 57 -11.17 9.39 -0.89
CA VAL A 57 -12.57 9.34 -0.48
C VAL A 57 -13.07 7.89 -0.34
N GLY A 58 -13.56 7.57 0.86
CA GLY A 58 -14.01 6.24 1.25
C GLY A 58 -12.94 5.38 1.94
N ASP A 59 -11.71 5.88 2.09
CA ASP A 59 -10.73 5.30 3.01
C ASP A 59 -11.02 5.74 4.45
N ASN A 60 -10.60 4.93 5.42
CA ASN A 60 -10.83 5.19 6.83
C ASN A 60 -9.64 5.79 7.58
N TRP A 61 -8.54 6.21 6.93
CA TRP A 61 -7.36 6.73 7.63
C TRP A 61 -7.71 7.77 8.72
N LEU A 62 -8.66 8.68 8.42
CA LEU A 62 -9.10 9.72 9.34
C LEU A 62 -9.86 9.16 10.55
N THR A 63 -10.83 8.28 10.33
CA THR A 63 -11.65 7.70 11.40
C THR A 63 -10.93 6.59 12.16
N ARG A 64 -9.95 5.94 11.52
CA ARG A 64 -9.07 4.93 12.11
C ARG A 64 -8.11 5.54 13.14
N GLY A 65 -7.72 6.79 12.93
CA GLY A 65 -6.69 7.44 13.75
C GLY A 65 -5.30 6.86 13.53
N SER A 66 -4.35 7.31 14.35
CA SER A 66 -2.96 6.83 14.32
C SER A 66 -2.52 6.43 15.72
N THR A 67 -1.80 5.31 15.83
CA THR A 67 -1.12 4.95 17.09
C THR A 67 0.17 5.74 17.30
N GLY A 68 0.63 6.48 16.29
CA GLY A 68 1.82 7.32 16.37
C GLY A 68 1.55 8.70 16.97
N THR A 69 0.29 9.14 17.02
CA THR A 69 -0.09 10.42 17.62
C THR A 69 -0.43 10.23 19.11
N PRO A 70 -0.03 11.15 20.00
CA PRO A 70 -0.26 11.00 21.44
C PRO A 70 -1.75 10.94 21.85
N ASP A 71 -2.62 11.59 21.08
CA ASP A 71 -4.06 11.66 21.33
C ASP A 71 -4.89 10.66 20.49
N GLY A 72 -4.22 9.83 19.68
CA GLY A 72 -4.86 8.87 18.79
C GLY A 72 -5.49 9.48 17.55
N SER A 73 -5.35 10.80 17.33
CA SER A 73 -5.83 11.47 16.12
C SER A 73 -5.15 10.91 14.86
N ALA A 74 -5.79 11.06 13.70
CA ALA A 74 -5.17 10.64 12.46
C ALA A 74 -3.95 11.52 12.16
N ASP A 75 -2.89 10.89 11.65
CA ASP A 75 -1.70 11.59 11.22
C ASP A 75 -1.90 12.08 9.77
N PRO A 76 -1.90 13.41 9.50
CA PRO A 76 -2.09 13.94 8.15
C PRO A 76 -1.04 13.46 7.15
N GLU A 77 0.16 13.08 7.58
CA GLU A 77 1.19 12.52 6.68
C GLU A 77 0.82 11.11 6.18
N LEU A 78 -0.17 10.48 6.80
CA LEU A 78 -0.68 9.15 6.44
C LEU A 78 -2.01 9.20 5.68
N GLN A 79 -2.40 10.37 5.16
CA GLN A 79 -3.58 10.54 4.30
C GLN A 79 -3.57 9.61 3.08
N ILE A 80 -2.40 9.47 2.45
CA ILE A 80 -2.17 8.60 1.31
C ILE A 80 -0.86 7.85 1.55
N THR A 81 -0.90 6.53 1.34
CA THR A 81 0.31 5.70 1.39
C THR A 81 0.60 5.16 0.00
N LEU A 82 1.87 5.16 -0.37
CA LEU A 82 2.34 4.64 -1.65
C LEU A 82 3.28 3.46 -1.42
N MET A 83 3.04 2.38 -2.14
CA MET A 83 3.93 1.22 -2.17
C MET A 83 4.46 1.03 -3.59
N ASN A 84 5.77 0.86 -3.70
CA ASN A 84 6.38 0.53 -4.98
C ASN A 84 5.94 -0.88 -5.42
N SER A 85 5.32 -0.99 -6.60
CA SER A 85 4.76 -2.26 -7.08
C SER A 85 5.83 -3.35 -7.25
N ARG A 86 7.07 -3.00 -7.61
CA ARG A 86 8.16 -3.98 -7.73
C ARG A 86 8.58 -4.55 -6.38
N VAL A 87 8.52 -3.72 -5.32
CA VAL A 87 8.73 -4.22 -3.94
C VAL A 87 7.57 -5.12 -3.52
N ALA A 88 6.32 -4.73 -3.86
CA ALA A 88 5.15 -5.56 -3.58
C ALA A 88 5.28 -6.92 -4.27
N ASP A 89 5.68 -6.97 -5.54
CA ASP A 89 5.97 -8.21 -6.27
C ASP A 89 7.07 -9.03 -5.62
N LEU A 90 8.18 -8.41 -5.23
CA LEU A 90 9.30 -9.10 -4.62
C LEU A 90 8.91 -9.80 -3.31
N VAL A 91 8.08 -9.14 -2.49
CA VAL A 91 7.68 -9.64 -1.17
C VAL A 91 6.46 -10.58 -1.25
N ALA A 92 5.43 -10.20 -2.01
CA ALA A 92 4.16 -10.93 -2.12
C ALA A 92 4.21 -12.04 -3.19
N GLY A 93 5.12 -11.98 -4.14
CA GLY A 93 5.34 -13.02 -5.15
C GLY A 93 4.30 -13.11 -6.26
N SER A 94 3.05 -12.71 -6.02
CA SER A 94 2.00 -12.62 -7.03
C SER A 94 1.11 -11.41 -6.78
N ARG A 95 0.47 -10.90 -7.86
CA ARG A 95 -0.35 -9.70 -7.81
C ARG A 95 -1.63 -9.88 -6.99
N GLU A 96 -2.17 -11.09 -6.96
CA GLU A 96 -3.34 -11.46 -6.16
C GLU A 96 -3.09 -11.33 -4.65
N ARG A 97 -1.81 -11.29 -4.25
CA ARG A 97 -1.37 -11.17 -2.86
C ARG A 97 -0.89 -9.77 -2.47
N TRP A 98 -0.92 -8.81 -3.40
CA TRP A 98 -0.69 -7.40 -3.08
C TRP A 98 -1.80 -6.84 -2.19
#